data_AF-A0A0V0IFL3-F1
#
_entry.id   AF-A0A0V0IFL3-F1
#
_cell.length_a   1.000
_cell.length_b   1.000
_cell.length_c   1.000
_cell.angle_alpha   90.00
_cell.angle_beta   90.00
_cell.angle_gamma   90.00
#
_symmetry.space_group_name_H-M   'P 1'
#
loop_
_entity.id
_entity.type
_entity.pdbx_description
1 polymer ?
#
loop_
_entity_poly.entity_id
_entity_poly.type
_entity_poly.pdbx_seq_one_letter_code
_entity_poly.pdbx_strand_id
1 'polypeptide(L)'
;MLEGSVVTSTVNGVELVFDSVRLGEIFHIPTVGLSEYVWTRDVNCLLTSKFSQGRVTPRDRKVLKGKKSPFHKLMFELVHKGILPRGERRHEASFRDMGIAHALENKDHIDWTSLMIKQMARVIDPKPGAH
;
A
#
# COMPACT_ATOMS: atom_id res chain seq x y z
N MET A 1 -2.38 -15.59 13.84
CA MET A 1 -2.61 -16.35 12.59
C MET A 1 -3.45 -15.49 11.66
N LEU A 2 -3.24 -15.60 10.35
CA LEU A 2 -4.10 -14.96 9.36
C LEU A 2 -4.70 -16.05 8.48
N GLU A 3 -6.02 -16.12 8.41
CA GLU A 3 -6.76 -17.05 7.57
C GLU A 3 -7.65 -16.25 6.61
N GLY A 4 -7.23 -16.15 5.36
CA GLY A 4 -7.87 -15.26 4.38
C GLY A 4 -7.77 -13.78 4.79
N SER A 5 -8.91 -13.18 5.11
CA SER A 5 -9.04 -11.79 5.58
C SER A 5 -9.27 -11.65 7.08
N VAL A 6 -9.24 -12.75 7.83
CA VAL A 6 -9.48 -12.77 9.28
C VAL A 6 -8.14 -12.90 10.02
N VAL A 7 -7.90 -11.98 10.94
CA VAL A 7 -6.73 -11.99 11.82
C VAL A 7 -7.16 -12.53 13.19
N THR A 8 -6.43 -13.54 13.67
CA THR A 8 -6.60 -14.09 15.01
C THR A 8 -5.30 -13.95 15.79
N SER A 9 -5.36 -13.45 17.02
CA SER A 9 -4.20 -13.33 17.91
C SER A 9 -4.61 -13.57 19.36
N THR A 10 -3.74 -14.13 20.18
CA THR A 10 -4.02 -14.37 21.60
C THR A 10 -3.14 -13.46 22.45
N VAL A 11 -3.76 -12.63 23.29
CA VAL A 11 -3.06 -11.71 24.20
C VAL A 11 -3.53 -12.00 25.62
N ASN A 12 -2.61 -12.42 26.50
CA ASN A 12 -2.91 -12.78 27.90
C ASN A 12 -4.06 -13.80 28.05
N GLY A 13 -4.15 -14.77 27.13
CA GLY A 13 -5.21 -15.78 27.13
C GLY A 13 -6.55 -15.33 26.53
N VAL A 14 -6.67 -14.06 26.12
CA VAL A 14 -7.83 -13.56 25.39
C VAL A 14 -7.58 -13.69 23.90
N GLU A 15 -8.49 -14.36 23.19
CA GLU A 15 -8.46 -14.44 21.73
C GLU A 15 -9.09 -13.17 21.12
N LEU A 16 -8.30 -12.49 20.30
CA LEU A 16 -8.69 -11.35 19.48
C LEU A 16 -8.89 -11.84 18.05
N VAL A 17 -10.12 -11.75 17.56
CA VAL A 17 -10.48 -12.07 16.17
C VAL A 17 -11.05 -10.83 15.51
N PHE A 18 -10.48 -10.42 14.38
CA PHE A 18 -10.97 -9.28 13.63
C PHE A 18 -10.75 -9.44 12.12
N ASP A 19 -11.74 -8.97 11.36
CA ASP A 19 -11.66 -8.71 9.92
C ASP A 19 -11.66 -7.19 9.66
N SER A 20 -11.78 -6.76 8.40
CA SER A 20 -11.72 -5.34 8.05
C SER A 20 -12.86 -4.56 8.69
N VAL A 21 -14.08 -5.12 8.69
CA VAL A 21 -15.28 -4.51 9.28
C VAL A 21 -15.08 -4.31 10.78
N ARG A 22 -14.70 -5.37 11.50
CA ARG A 22 -14.45 -5.33 12.94
C ARG A 22 -13.34 -4.35 13.31
N LEU A 23 -12.29 -4.27 12.49
CA LEU A 23 -11.20 -3.32 12.67
C LEU A 23 -11.66 -1.87 12.43
N GLY A 24 -12.55 -1.66 11.47
CA GLY A 24 -13.19 -0.36 11.22
C GLY A 24 -14.06 0.10 12.38
N GLU A 25 -14.81 -0.81 12.98
CA GLU A 25 -15.58 -0.55 14.21
C GLU A 25 -14.66 -0.13 15.37
N ILE A 26 -13.56 -0.85 15.58
CA ILE A 26 -12.59 -0.58 16.66
C ILE A 26 -11.94 0.80 16.52
N PHE A 27 -11.51 1.17 15.30
CA PHE A 27 -10.82 2.44 15.07
C PHE A 27 -11.76 3.59 14.72
N HIS A 28 -13.06 3.34 14.63
CA HIS A 28 -14.06 4.31 14.14
C HIS A 28 -13.69 4.89 12.77
N ILE A 29 -13.24 4.03 11.85
CA ILE A 29 -12.88 4.41 10.47
C ILE A 29 -13.73 3.64 9.46
N PRO A 30 -14.07 4.26 8.32
CA PRO A 30 -14.87 3.61 7.29
C PRO A 30 -14.11 2.49 6.58
N THR A 31 -14.82 1.44 6.21
CA THR A 31 -14.33 0.30 5.43
C THR A 31 -14.74 0.40 3.96
N VAL A 32 -14.66 1.61 3.38
CA VAL A 32 -15.06 1.89 2.00
C VAL A 32 -13.92 2.49 1.19
N GLY A 33 -13.95 2.28 -0.12
CA GLY A 33 -12.99 2.85 -1.05
C GLY A 33 -11.91 1.85 -1.48
N LEU A 34 -10.73 2.36 -1.81
CA LEU A 34 -9.62 1.57 -2.34
C LEU A 34 -9.14 0.55 -1.31
N SER A 35 -9.48 -0.72 -1.52
CA SER A 35 -9.11 -1.85 -0.66
C SER A 35 -8.03 -2.75 -1.27
N GLU A 36 -7.68 -2.55 -2.55
CA GLU A 36 -6.67 -3.31 -3.27
C GLU A 36 -5.41 -2.50 -3.59
N TYR A 37 -4.27 -3.16 -3.50
CA TYR A 37 -2.98 -2.60 -3.94
C TYR A 37 -2.75 -2.73 -5.47
N VAL A 38 -3.76 -3.26 -6.17
CA VAL A 38 -3.61 -3.83 -7.51
C VAL A 38 -3.80 -2.76 -8.57
N TRP A 39 -2.71 -2.03 -8.82
CA TRP A 39 -2.48 -1.33 -10.10
C TRP A 39 -1.66 -2.27 -10.99
N THR A 40 -2.20 -3.45 -11.32
CA THR A 40 -1.43 -4.52 -12.01
C THR A 40 -1.08 -4.20 -13.44
N ARG A 41 -1.77 -3.23 -14.06
CA ARG A 41 -1.44 -2.77 -15.40
C ARG A 41 -1.66 -1.26 -15.51
N ASP A 42 -0.59 -0.51 -15.32
CA ASP A 42 -0.50 0.86 -15.80
C ASP A 42 -0.35 0.84 -17.34
N VAL A 43 -1.37 0.33 -18.05
CA VAL A 43 -1.32 -0.01 -19.50
C VAL A 43 -0.82 1.16 -20.36
N ASN A 44 -1.10 2.38 -19.90
CA ASN A 44 -0.74 3.63 -20.58
C ASN A 44 0.34 4.44 -19.86
N CYS A 45 1.07 3.83 -18.92
CA CYS A 45 2.07 4.49 -18.09
C CYS A 45 1.54 5.73 -17.34
N LEU A 46 0.25 5.86 -17.06
CA LEU A 46 -0.36 7.04 -16.44
C LEU A 46 0.21 7.27 -15.04
N LEU A 47 0.30 6.21 -14.24
CA LEU A 47 0.77 6.31 -12.87
C LEU A 47 2.29 6.53 -12.82
N THR A 48 3.04 5.77 -13.62
CA THR A 48 4.51 5.86 -13.70
C THR A 48 4.99 7.16 -14.31
N SER A 49 4.32 7.67 -15.35
CA SER A 49 4.60 8.98 -15.93
C SER A 49 4.29 10.11 -14.96
N LYS A 50 3.18 10.04 -14.22
CA LYS A 50 2.83 11.04 -13.18
C LYS A 50 3.93 11.15 -12.12
N PHE A 51 4.44 10.02 -11.64
CA PHE A 51 5.44 9.98 -10.58
C PHE A 51 6.88 10.24 -11.06
N SER A 52 7.14 10.17 -12.37
CA SER A 52 8.47 10.37 -12.96
C SER A 52 8.61 11.76 -13.58
N GLN A 53 9.84 12.27 -13.63
CA GLN A 53 10.24 13.46 -14.38
C GLN A 53 11.07 13.08 -15.63
N GLY A 54 11.31 11.79 -15.84
CA GLY A 54 12.00 11.26 -17.01
C GLY A 54 11.06 10.56 -17.99
N ARG A 55 11.61 10.10 -19.12
CA ARG A 55 10.89 9.23 -20.04
C ARG A 55 10.49 7.93 -19.34
N VAL A 56 9.28 7.45 -19.63
CA VAL A 56 8.70 6.23 -19.06
C VAL A 56 8.26 5.32 -20.20
N THR A 57 8.48 4.03 -20.04
CA THR A 57 8.09 2.98 -20.95
C THR A 57 7.06 2.05 -20.30
N PRO A 58 6.23 1.32 -21.08
CA PRO A 58 5.28 0.35 -20.51
C PRO A 58 5.89 -0.78 -19.69
N ARG A 59 7.21 -0.96 -19.74
CA ARG A 59 7.95 -1.93 -18.93
C ARG A 59 8.32 -1.40 -17.56
N ASP A 60 8.29 -0.09 -17.35
CA ASP A 60 8.66 0.53 -16.09
C ASP A 60 7.57 0.26 -15.05
N ARG A 61 7.90 -0.54 -14.04
CA ARG A 61 6.99 -0.85 -12.92
C ARG A 61 7.34 -0.08 -11.64
N LYS A 62 8.42 0.68 -11.70
CA LYS A 62 8.97 1.39 -10.56
C LYS A 62 9.56 2.72 -11.00
N VAL A 63 9.54 3.70 -10.10
CA VAL A 63 10.17 5.00 -10.31
C VAL A 63 11.25 5.22 -9.26
N LEU A 64 12.46 5.57 -9.68
CA LEU A 64 13.57 5.89 -8.76
C LEU A 64 13.30 7.20 -8.01
N LYS A 65 13.78 7.33 -6.76
CA LYS A 65 13.61 8.53 -5.92
C LYS A 65 14.20 9.77 -6.59
N GLY A 66 15.35 9.63 -7.25
CA GLY A 66 15.99 10.72 -8.00
C GLY A 66 15.17 11.22 -9.19
N LYS A 67 14.26 10.41 -9.74
CA LYS A 67 13.42 10.75 -10.90
C LYS A 67 12.05 11.33 -10.51
N LYS A 68 11.75 11.47 -9.22
CA LYS A 68 10.49 12.06 -8.73
C LYS A 68 10.59 13.57 -8.58
N SER A 69 9.47 14.28 -8.78
CA SER A 69 9.34 15.68 -8.35
C SER A 69 9.44 15.80 -6.82
N PRO A 70 9.72 16.98 -6.25
CA PRO A 70 9.75 17.18 -4.80
C PRO A 70 8.46 16.75 -4.10
N PHE A 71 7.30 17.07 -4.68
CA PHE A 71 6.00 16.65 -4.16
C PHE A 71 5.84 15.13 -4.13
N HIS A 72 6.15 14.45 -5.25
CA HIS A 72 6.06 12.99 -5.31
C HIS A 72 7.10 12.29 -4.43
N LYS A 73 8.24 12.93 -4.10
CA LYS A 73 9.17 12.43 -3.08
C LYS A 73 8.55 12.47 -1.69
N LEU A 74 7.88 13.56 -1.34
CA LEU A 74 7.19 13.67 -0.04
C LEU A 74 6.08 12.62 0.08
N MET A 75 5.22 12.50 -0.95
CA MET A 75 4.15 11.51 -0.97
C MET A 75 4.69 10.08 -0.86
N PHE A 76 5.79 9.78 -1.58
CA PHE A 76 6.45 8.49 -1.44
C PHE A 76 6.95 8.23 -0.01
N GLU A 77 7.57 9.21 0.65
CA GLU A 77 8.06 9.05 2.02
C GLU A 77 6.90 8.86 3.02
N LEU A 78 5.79 9.59 2.86
CA LEU A 78 4.58 9.42 3.67
C LEU A 78 4.03 7.99 3.55
N VAL A 79 3.88 7.50 2.31
CA VAL A 79 3.38 6.14 2.07
C VAL A 79 4.37 5.10 2.56
N HIS A 80 5.66 5.25 2.26
CA HIS A 80 6.69 4.27 2.58
C HIS A 80 6.96 4.15 4.07
N LYS A 81 6.90 5.25 4.83
CA LYS A 81 7.22 5.26 6.26
C LYS A 81 5.99 5.18 7.16
N GLY A 82 4.89 5.82 6.76
CA GLY A 82 3.67 5.90 7.58
C GLY A 82 2.70 4.76 7.30
N ILE A 83 2.40 4.52 6.03
CA ILE A 83 1.26 3.66 5.65
C ILE A 83 1.71 2.22 5.38
N LEU A 84 2.78 2.06 4.62
CA LEU A 84 3.32 0.77 4.21
C LEU A 84 4.79 0.66 4.60
N PRO A 85 5.10 0.64 5.91
CA PRO A 85 6.46 0.45 6.38
C PRO A 85 7.02 -0.85 5.80
N ARG A 86 8.22 -0.77 5.21
CA ARG A 86 8.99 -1.92 4.70
C ARG A 86 10.41 -1.83 5.25
N GLY A 87 11.00 -2.99 5.55
CA GLY A 87 12.34 -3.09 6.13
C GLY A 87 13.49 -2.64 5.20
N GLU A 88 13.28 -2.64 3.88
CA GLU A 88 14.31 -2.21 2.92
C GLU A 88 14.21 -0.72 2.59
N ARG A 89 15.37 -0.03 2.59
CA ARG A 89 15.56 1.34 2.07
C ARG A 89 15.43 1.35 0.55
N ARG A 90 14.24 1.11 0.01
CA ARG A 90 14.02 1.20 -1.43
C ARG A 90 14.05 2.67 -1.82
N HIS A 91 15.05 3.03 -2.61
CA HIS A 91 15.06 4.28 -3.36
C HIS A 91 14.11 4.24 -4.56
N GLU A 92 13.12 3.33 -4.57
CA GLU A 92 12.22 3.06 -5.68
C GLU A 92 10.78 3.04 -5.18
N ALA A 93 9.88 3.73 -5.89
CA ALA A 93 8.45 3.62 -5.67
C ALA A 93 7.90 2.54 -6.59
N SER A 94 7.27 1.53 -6.02
CA SER A 94 6.52 0.50 -6.77
C SER A 94 5.12 1.01 -7.14
N PHE A 95 4.40 0.29 -8.00
CA PHE A 95 2.99 0.58 -8.30
C PHE A 95 2.11 0.70 -7.05
N ARG A 96 2.42 -0.04 -5.99
CA ARG A 96 1.71 0.09 -4.73
C ARG A 96 1.92 1.47 -4.09
N ASP A 97 3.18 1.89 -4.03
CA ASP A 97 3.56 3.16 -3.39
C ASP A 97 2.96 4.32 -4.17
N MET A 98 3.07 4.26 -5.50
CA MET A 98 2.49 5.25 -6.40
C MET A 98 0.96 5.24 -6.36
N GLY A 99 0.33 4.07 -6.29
CA GLY A 99 -1.13 3.93 -6.28
C GLY A 99 -1.76 4.54 -5.02
N ILE A 100 -1.19 4.30 -3.84
CA ILE A 100 -1.67 4.93 -2.60
C ILE A 100 -1.39 6.43 -2.62
N ALA A 101 -0.20 6.83 -3.05
CA ALA A 101 0.14 8.25 -3.15
C ALA A 101 -0.81 8.99 -4.13
N HIS A 102 -1.20 8.34 -5.23
CA HIS A 102 -2.19 8.86 -6.18
C HIS A 102 -3.58 8.99 -5.55
N ALA A 103 -4.05 7.96 -4.84
CA ALA A 103 -5.33 8.00 -4.14
C ALA A 103 -5.39 9.12 -3.08
N LEU A 104 -4.30 9.29 -2.32
CA LEU A 104 -4.16 10.38 -1.34
C LEU A 104 -4.19 11.75 -2.01
N GLU A 105 -3.51 11.90 -3.15
CA GLU A 105 -3.48 13.16 -3.91
C GLU A 105 -4.86 13.52 -4.45
N ASN A 106 -5.64 12.54 -4.91
CA ASN A 106 -7.00 12.74 -5.42
C ASN A 106 -8.06 12.85 -4.31
N LYS A 107 -7.69 12.63 -3.04
CA LYS A 107 -8.62 12.52 -1.90
C LYS A 107 -9.64 11.38 -2.08
N ASP A 108 -9.22 10.31 -2.74
CA ASP A 108 -10.05 9.12 -2.89
C ASP A 108 -10.32 8.49 -1.51
N HIS A 109 -11.49 7.89 -1.34
CA HIS A 109 -11.76 7.06 -0.17
C HIS A 109 -10.84 5.84 -0.21
N ILE A 110 -10.17 5.56 0.92
CA ILE A 110 -9.26 4.43 1.06
C ILE A 110 -9.78 3.55 2.20
N ASP A 111 -9.94 2.27 1.92
CA ASP A 111 -10.28 1.29 2.94
C ASP A 111 -9.00 0.87 3.68
N TRP A 112 -8.63 1.71 4.65
CA TRP A 112 -7.43 1.49 5.46
C TRP A 112 -7.45 0.14 6.18
N THR A 113 -8.62 -0.31 6.63
CA THR A 113 -8.75 -1.56 7.38
C THR A 113 -8.39 -2.78 6.55
N SER A 114 -8.90 -2.86 5.31
CA SER A 114 -8.53 -3.91 4.37
C SER A 114 -7.06 -3.84 3.98
N LEU A 115 -6.51 -2.63 3.78
CA LEU A 115 -5.08 -2.48 3.48
C LEU A 115 -4.21 -2.93 4.66
N MET A 116 -4.57 -2.62 5.90
CA MET A 116 -3.86 -3.06 7.11
C MET A 116 -3.82 -4.58 7.21
N ILE A 117 -4.95 -5.26 7.02
CA ILE A 117 -5.02 -6.73 7.05
C ILE A 117 -4.13 -7.35 5.98
N LYS A 118 -4.17 -6.83 4.76
CA LYS A 118 -3.29 -7.31 3.68
C LYS A 118 -1.81 -6.98 3.92
N GLN A 119 -1.50 -5.90 4.63
CA GLN A 119 -0.13 -5.59 5.02
C GLN A 119 0.35 -6.56 6.10
N MET A 120 -0.49 -6.87 7.09
CA MET A 120 -0.20 -7.91 8.09
C MET A 120 0.05 -9.27 7.44
N ALA A 121 -0.78 -9.66 6.47
CA ALA A 121 -0.57 -10.88 5.68
C ALA A 121 0.84 -11.01 5.11
N ARG A 122 1.37 -9.90 4.59
CA ARG A 122 2.69 -9.85 3.97
C ARG A 122 3.84 -9.81 4.95
N VAL A 123 3.61 -9.26 6.14
CA VAL A 123 4.60 -9.26 7.21
C VAL A 123 4.72 -10.67 7.81
N ILE A 124 3.59 -11.36 7.96
CA ILE A 124 3.52 -12.74 8.50
C ILE A 124 4.06 -13.76 7.49
N ASP A 125 3.64 -13.67 6.24
CA ASP A 125 4.12 -14.49 5.13
C ASP A 125 4.71 -13.59 4.04
N PRO A 126 5.99 -13.21 4.16
CA PRO A 126 6.68 -12.47 3.12
C PRO A 126 6.88 -13.39 1.93
N LYS A 127 5.84 -13.54 1.10
CA LYS A 127 5.98 -14.19 -0.20
C LYS A 127 7.12 -13.49 -0.94
N PRO A 128 8.16 -14.22 -1.39
CA PRO A 128 9.18 -13.64 -2.24
C PRO A 128 8.44 -13.03 -3.43
N GLY A 129 8.54 -11.72 -3.58
CA GLY A 129 7.90 -11.06 -4.71
C GLY A 129 8.40 -11.72 -5.98
N ALA A 130 7.49 -12.16 -6.84
CA ALA A 130 7.79 -12.32 -8.25
C ALA A 130 8.36 -10.96 -8.71
N HIS A 131 9.69 -10.95 -8.89
CA HIS A 131 10.46 -9.79 -9.31
C HIS A 131 10.03 -9.33 -10.70
#